data_AF-A0A0G4MB79-F1
#
_entry.id   AF-A0A0G4MB79-F1
#
_cell.length_a   1.000
_cell.length_b   1.000
_cell.length_c   1.000
_cell.angle_alpha   90.00
_cell.angle_beta   90.00
_cell.angle_gamma   90.00
#
_symmetry.space_group_name_H-M   'P 1'
#
loop_
_entity.id
_entity.type
_entity.pdbx_description
1 polymer ?
#
loop_
_entity_poly.entity_id
_entity_poly.type
_entity_poly.pdbx_seq_one_letter_code
_entity_poly.pdbx_strand_id
1 'polypeptide(L)'
;MLESQGRPTTPSGSRLRDFADLAFRPSRCSHSRSRHSSTSSGESITAAPVHSSSPKPESRLAMPFRKMARHFGDSLSPHSTVLSYHDITLTYEDLKALKNDWLTDNNIAFWEEYLERELLPKYPQARIILLRPSMTFLLMKEPDMRAIRSALPDFSKVTHVFLPINDARNVAQAEGGSHWSLLLVSAIDGVAFHYDSLGGANYQEARLATRKMSEILNRPLRFLNLEDCPQQENGSDCGVFVCILMRHLLVKRLLSANAREKVSMSMGNKMIDSHGGRKEMLKIIESFRKEGERRRSRSASPYSSKTPPRIE
;
A
#
# COMPACT_ATOMS: atom_id res chain seq x y z
N MET A 1 29.32 -48.28 1.47
CA MET A 1 29.47 -47.33 2.58
C MET A 1 28.78 -46.04 2.16
N LEU A 2 27.61 -45.78 2.73
CA LEU A 2 26.76 -44.64 2.44
C LEU A 2 26.96 -43.63 3.57
N GLU A 3 27.55 -42.46 3.28
CA GLU A 3 27.61 -41.36 4.23
C GLU A 3 26.42 -40.41 4.04
N SER A 4 25.70 -40.23 5.14
CA SER A 4 24.51 -39.42 5.31
C SER A 4 24.84 -37.92 5.29
N GLN A 5 24.29 -37.18 4.34
CA GLN A 5 24.27 -35.72 4.37
C GLN A 5 23.15 -35.22 5.30
N GLY A 6 23.54 -34.38 6.27
CA GLY A 6 22.68 -33.83 7.30
C GLY A 6 21.57 -32.93 6.75
N ARG A 7 20.39 -32.99 7.38
CA ARG A 7 19.25 -32.10 7.13
C ARG A 7 19.56 -30.68 7.60
N PRO A 8 19.19 -29.62 6.85
CA PRO A 8 19.08 -28.28 7.41
C PRO A 8 17.82 -28.18 8.26
N THR A 9 18.00 -27.81 9.53
CA THR A 9 16.92 -27.45 10.46
C THR A 9 16.31 -26.12 10.04
N THR A 10 15.01 -26.11 9.80
CA THR A 10 14.22 -24.89 9.56
C THR A 10 14.13 -24.06 10.85
N PRO A 11 14.36 -22.73 10.82
CA PRO A 11 14.09 -21.89 11.98
C PRO A 11 12.58 -21.81 12.19
N SER A 12 12.12 -22.07 13.42
CA SER A 12 10.73 -21.98 13.83
C SER A 12 10.22 -20.52 13.74
N GLY A 13 9.62 -20.17 12.59
CA GLY A 13 8.95 -18.89 12.38
C GLY A 13 7.56 -18.87 13.02
N SER A 14 7.47 -18.48 14.29
CA SER A 14 6.20 -18.30 15.01
C SER A 14 5.72 -16.84 15.12
N ARG A 15 6.48 -15.84 14.64
CA ARG A 15 6.07 -14.42 14.68
C ARG A 15 5.66 -13.79 13.35
N LEU A 16 5.87 -14.45 12.22
CA LEU A 16 5.59 -13.89 10.88
C LEU A 16 4.27 -14.37 10.26
N ARG A 17 3.68 -15.46 10.79
CA ARG A 17 2.40 -15.99 10.26
C ARG A 17 1.24 -15.00 10.44
N ASP A 18 1.33 -14.12 11.44
CA ASP A 18 0.22 -13.23 11.83
C ASP A 18 0.18 -11.89 11.07
N PHE A 19 1.26 -11.45 10.41
CA PHE A 19 1.32 -10.09 9.84
C PHE A 19 0.66 -9.96 8.45
N ALA A 20 0.66 -11.01 7.65
CA ALA A 20 0.11 -10.97 6.30
C ALA A 20 -1.42 -11.16 6.25
N ASP A 21 -2.04 -11.55 7.37
CA ASP A 21 -3.49 -11.80 7.45
C ASP A 21 -4.27 -10.56 7.93
N LEU A 22 -3.59 -9.53 8.46
CA LEU A 22 -4.24 -8.31 9.00
C LEU A 22 -5.00 -7.49 7.95
N ALA A 23 -4.64 -7.62 6.67
CA ALA A 23 -5.25 -6.87 5.59
C ALA A 23 -6.37 -7.61 4.85
N PHE A 24 -6.59 -8.91 5.14
CA PHE A 24 -7.61 -9.71 4.47
C PHE A 24 -8.66 -10.20 5.46
N ARG A 25 -9.91 -9.77 5.29
CA ARG A 25 -11.01 -10.20 6.15
C ARG A 25 -11.47 -11.62 5.79
N PRO A 26 -11.84 -12.46 6.77
CA PRO A 26 -12.49 -13.74 6.48
C PRO A 26 -13.82 -13.51 5.75
N SER A 27 -14.01 -14.18 4.61
CA SER A 27 -15.26 -14.15 3.85
C SER A 27 -16.37 -14.75 4.71
N ARG A 28 -17.31 -13.93 5.21
CA ARG A 28 -18.50 -14.44 5.88
C ARG A 28 -19.52 -14.88 4.82
N CYS A 29 -19.75 -16.18 4.67
CA CYS A 29 -20.92 -16.68 3.96
C CYS A 29 -22.18 -16.32 4.75
N SER A 30 -22.90 -15.28 4.33
CA SER A 30 -24.23 -14.97 4.84
C SER A 30 -25.26 -15.90 4.20
N HIS A 31 -25.76 -16.88 4.96
CA HIS A 31 -27.01 -17.55 4.63
C HIS A 31 -28.17 -16.60 4.93
N SER A 32 -28.74 -15.99 3.88
CA SER A 32 -29.99 -15.25 3.99
C SER A 32 -31.16 -16.23 4.12
N ARG A 33 -31.75 -16.35 5.31
CA ARG A 33 -33.10 -16.90 5.47
C ARG A 33 -34.10 -15.75 5.39
N SER A 34 -34.91 -15.76 4.34
CA SER A 34 -36.10 -14.94 4.19
C SER A 34 -37.18 -15.39 5.19
N ARG A 35 -37.88 -14.43 5.80
CA ARG A 35 -39.25 -14.62 6.30
C ARG A 35 -40.05 -13.34 6.10
N HIS A 36 -41.14 -13.49 5.35
CA HIS A 36 -42.27 -12.57 5.26
C HIS A 36 -43.19 -12.71 6.48
N SER A 37 -43.79 -11.60 6.94
CA SER A 37 -45.22 -11.53 7.30
C SER A 37 -45.68 -10.10 7.61
N SER A 38 -46.72 -9.68 6.88
CA SER A 38 -47.84 -8.73 7.14
C SER A 38 -48.39 -8.74 8.59
N THR A 39 -49.15 -7.80 9.18
CA THR A 39 -50.11 -6.75 8.73
C THR A 39 -50.62 -5.97 9.96
N SER A 40 -51.04 -4.70 9.74
CA SER A 40 -52.17 -3.91 10.33
C SER A 40 -52.22 -3.70 11.86
N SER A 41 -52.84 -2.69 12.48
CA SER A 41 -53.72 -1.54 12.15
C SER A 41 -54.02 -0.83 13.49
N GLY A 42 -54.29 0.48 13.50
CA GLY A 42 -54.85 1.14 14.69
C GLY A 42 -54.68 2.67 14.76
N GLU A 43 -55.69 3.36 14.22
CA GLU A 43 -56.16 4.73 14.47
C GLU A 43 -56.01 5.22 15.93
N SER A 44 -56.13 6.48 16.36
CA SER A 44 -56.28 7.87 15.89
C SER A 44 -56.61 8.66 17.19
N ILE A 45 -56.45 9.99 17.23
CA ILE A 45 -57.35 11.00 17.87
C ILE A 45 -56.59 12.23 18.44
N THR A 46 -56.71 13.31 17.65
CA THR A 46 -57.02 14.74 17.96
C THR A 46 -56.10 15.66 18.80
N ALA A 47 -55.68 16.72 18.07
CA ALA A 47 -55.94 18.16 18.29
C ALA A 47 -55.15 19.00 19.33
N ALA A 48 -54.65 20.12 18.80
CA ALA A 48 -53.96 21.25 19.46
C ALA A 48 -54.95 22.24 20.13
N PRO A 49 -54.54 23.31 20.86
CA PRO A 49 -53.84 24.47 20.26
C PRO A 49 -52.78 25.22 21.12
N VAL A 50 -51.82 25.82 20.38
CA VAL A 50 -51.17 27.15 20.47
C VAL A 50 -51.21 27.95 21.79
N HIS A 51 -50.03 28.39 22.30
CA HIS A 51 -49.76 29.80 22.68
C HIS A 51 -48.26 30.12 22.92
N SER A 52 -47.74 31.01 22.07
CA SER A 52 -46.82 32.14 22.26
C SER A 52 -45.76 32.23 23.39
N SER A 53 -44.57 32.68 22.95
CA SER A 53 -43.65 33.70 23.52
C SER A 53 -42.26 33.24 24.06
N SER A 54 -41.21 33.76 23.39
CA SER A 54 -39.81 33.89 23.84
C SER A 54 -39.59 35.30 24.45
N PRO A 55 -38.45 35.70 25.07
CA PRO A 55 -37.12 35.06 25.16
C PRO A 55 -36.39 35.14 26.54
N LYS A 56 -35.16 34.60 26.58
CA LYS A 56 -34.17 34.47 27.68
C LYS A 56 -33.68 35.81 28.31
N PRO A 57 -32.87 35.77 29.39
CA PRO A 57 -31.41 35.84 29.16
C PRO A 57 -30.55 34.89 30.02
N GLU A 58 -29.50 34.36 29.38
CA GLU A 58 -28.37 33.64 29.99
C GLU A 58 -27.35 34.62 30.58
N SER A 59 -26.84 34.34 31.78
CA SER A 59 -25.56 34.88 32.26
C SER A 59 -24.90 33.94 33.26
N ARG A 60 -23.93 33.14 32.81
CA ARG A 60 -22.83 32.65 33.66
C ARG A 60 -21.57 32.49 32.81
N LEU A 61 -20.62 33.40 33.04
CA LEU A 61 -19.22 33.28 32.64
C LEU A 61 -18.61 32.01 33.26
N ALA A 62 -18.13 31.10 32.42
CA ALA A 62 -17.21 30.04 32.83
C ALA A 62 -15.92 30.20 32.00
N MET A 63 -14.84 30.58 32.67
CA MET A 63 -13.49 30.62 32.08
C MET A 63 -12.99 29.19 31.85
N PRO A 64 -12.52 28.82 30.64
CA PRO A 64 -11.98 27.50 30.41
C PRO A 64 -10.53 27.42 30.91
N PHE A 65 -10.27 26.44 31.79
CA PHE A 65 -8.93 25.96 32.10
C PHE A 65 -8.28 25.45 30.79
N ARG A 66 -7.33 26.22 30.26
CA ARG A 66 -6.47 25.81 29.15
C ARG A 66 -5.61 24.62 29.58
N LYS A 67 -6.04 23.40 29.25
CA LYS A 67 -5.11 22.29 29.04
C LYS A 67 -4.30 22.61 27.78
N MET A 68 -3.00 22.81 27.97
CA MET A 68 -2.02 23.01 26.90
C MET A 68 -1.86 21.68 26.13
N ALA A 69 -2.84 21.34 25.29
CA ALA A 69 -2.64 20.36 24.25
C ALA A 69 -1.64 20.97 23.27
N ARG A 70 -0.43 20.41 23.21
CA ARG A 70 0.56 20.72 22.19
C ARG A 70 -0.05 20.39 20.81
N HIS A 71 -0.67 21.37 20.18
CA HIS A 71 -0.95 21.36 18.74
C HIS A 71 0.40 21.42 18.01
N PHE A 72 1.01 20.25 17.79
CA PHE A 72 2.28 20.11 17.07
C PHE A 72 2.07 20.02 15.53
N GLY A 73 0.87 20.33 15.04
CA GLY A 73 0.44 20.02 13.68
C GLY A 73 0.22 21.20 12.73
N ASP A 74 0.04 22.43 13.22
CA ASP A 74 -0.47 23.53 12.39
C ASP A 74 0.62 24.47 11.85
N SER A 75 1.91 24.08 11.91
CA SER A 75 3.05 24.97 11.58
C SER A 75 4.15 24.31 10.73
N LEU A 76 3.97 23.10 10.22
CA LEU A 76 4.98 22.45 9.38
C LEU A 76 4.66 22.69 7.90
N SER A 77 5.66 23.15 7.15
CA SER A 77 5.58 23.23 5.68
C SER A 77 5.19 21.85 5.11
N PRO A 78 4.32 21.75 4.09
CA PRO A 78 3.93 20.48 3.47
C PRO A 78 5.13 19.60 3.11
N HIS A 79 6.23 20.22 2.66
CA HIS A 79 7.46 19.56 2.26
C HIS A 79 8.43 19.28 3.43
N SER A 80 8.01 19.51 4.67
CA SER A 80 8.82 19.18 5.84
C SER A 80 8.97 17.67 5.92
N THR A 81 10.21 17.19 5.87
CA THR A 81 10.49 15.77 6.04
C THR A 81 10.09 15.29 7.43
N VAL A 82 9.37 14.17 7.47
CA VAL A 82 8.95 13.49 8.69
C VAL A 82 9.82 12.27 9.00
N LEU A 83 10.26 11.54 7.96
CA LEU A 83 11.12 10.36 8.10
C LEU A 83 11.97 10.22 6.83
N SER A 84 13.27 10.01 7.00
CA SER A 84 14.13 9.45 5.95
C SER A 84 14.43 8.00 6.28
N TYR A 85 13.96 7.08 5.46
CA TYR A 85 14.13 5.63 5.59
C TYR A 85 14.88 5.10 4.38
N HIS A 86 16.17 4.82 4.55
CA HIS A 86 17.11 4.55 3.47
C HIS A 86 17.01 5.61 2.36
N ASP A 87 16.62 5.19 1.15
CA ASP A 87 16.55 6.03 -0.04
C ASP A 87 15.21 6.78 -0.16
N ILE A 88 14.26 6.52 0.73
CA ILE A 88 12.93 7.15 0.71
C ILE A 88 12.81 8.22 1.78
N THR A 89 12.35 9.40 1.39
CA THR A 89 12.07 10.51 2.30
C THR A 89 10.59 10.84 2.27
N LEU A 90 9.91 10.60 3.40
CA LEU A 90 8.51 10.94 3.60
C LEU A 90 8.37 12.36 4.15
N THR A 91 7.47 13.12 3.55
CA THR A 91 7.10 14.48 3.96
C THR A 91 5.80 14.50 4.77
N TYR A 92 5.41 15.68 5.24
CA TYR A 92 4.12 15.85 5.92
C TYR A 92 2.94 15.63 4.98
N GLU A 93 3.07 16.05 3.72
CA GLU A 93 2.12 15.81 2.65
C GLU A 93 1.89 14.31 2.42
N ASP A 94 2.97 13.53 2.33
CA ASP A 94 2.88 12.07 2.20
C ASP A 94 2.11 11.42 3.37
N LEU A 95 2.31 11.91 4.60
CA LEU A 95 1.56 11.40 5.76
C LEU A 95 0.11 11.85 5.79
N LYS A 96 -0.19 13.05 5.30
CA LYS A 96 -1.56 13.53 5.16
C LYS A 96 -2.30 12.69 4.13
N ALA A 97 -1.66 12.43 3.00
CA ALA A 97 -2.16 11.57 1.93
C ALA A 97 -2.44 10.15 2.44
N LEU A 98 -1.46 9.52 3.10
CA LEU A 98 -1.61 8.17 3.65
C LEU A 98 -2.78 8.04 4.65
N LYS A 99 -3.13 9.10 5.39
CA LYS A 99 -4.22 9.04 6.37
C LYS A 99 -5.56 8.81 5.72
N ASN A 100 -5.96 9.63 4.74
CA ASN A 100 -7.33 9.60 4.19
C ASN A 100 -7.43 10.07 2.73
N ASP A 101 -6.32 10.16 2.00
CA ASP A 101 -6.30 10.63 0.61
C ASP A 101 -5.62 9.60 -0.31
N TRP A 102 -5.49 9.96 -1.58
CA TRP A 102 -4.75 9.21 -2.58
C TRP A 102 -3.31 9.03 -2.16
N LEU A 103 -2.78 7.80 -2.27
CA LEU A 103 -1.38 7.58 -1.98
C LEU A 103 -0.50 8.25 -3.04
N THR A 104 0.57 8.91 -2.57
CA THR A 104 1.61 9.48 -3.43
C THR A 104 2.59 8.40 -3.90
N ASP A 105 3.41 8.72 -4.91
CA ASP A 105 4.54 7.90 -5.32
C ASP A 105 5.43 7.52 -4.14
N ASN A 106 5.72 8.50 -3.25
CA ASN A 106 6.55 8.30 -2.07
C ASN A 106 5.91 7.35 -1.05
N ASN A 107 4.58 7.34 -0.91
CA ASN A 107 3.90 6.37 -0.04
C ASN A 107 4.12 4.94 -0.53
N ILE A 108 3.94 4.69 -1.83
CA ILE A 108 4.12 3.36 -2.43
C ILE A 108 5.61 2.98 -2.42
N ALA A 109 6.50 3.90 -2.79
CA ALA A 109 7.95 3.70 -2.75
C ALA A 109 8.45 3.35 -1.33
N PHE A 110 7.95 4.03 -0.30
CA PHE A 110 8.25 3.70 1.09
C PHE A 110 7.81 2.27 1.44
N TRP A 111 6.60 1.88 1.01
CA TRP A 111 6.10 0.55 1.26
C TRP A 111 6.99 -0.52 0.62
N GLU A 112 7.39 -0.31 -0.63
CA GLU A 112 8.31 -1.21 -1.31
C GLU A 112 9.68 -1.26 -0.63
N GLU A 113 10.27 -0.12 -0.27
CA GLU A 113 11.55 -0.04 0.47
C GLU A 113 11.46 -0.80 1.79
N TYR A 114 10.34 -0.66 2.52
CA TYR A 114 10.08 -1.43 3.72
C TYR A 114 10.06 -2.94 3.44
N LEU A 115 9.32 -3.41 2.42
CA LEU A 115 9.28 -4.83 2.08
C LEU A 115 10.67 -5.36 1.66
N GLU A 116 11.43 -4.59 0.89
CA GLU A 116 12.77 -4.95 0.44
C GLU A 116 13.78 -5.04 1.58
N ARG A 117 13.70 -4.17 2.57
CA ARG A 117 14.65 -4.13 3.70
C ARG A 117 14.26 -5.09 4.81
N GLU A 118 12.97 -5.26 5.07
CA GLU A 118 12.49 -6.02 6.24
C GLU A 118 12.08 -7.46 5.90
N LEU A 119 11.72 -7.76 4.64
CA LEU A 119 11.26 -9.09 4.25
C LEU A 119 12.26 -9.83 3.36
N LEU A 120 12.70 -9.24 2.25
CA LEU A 120 13.55 -9.95 1.27
C LEU A 120 14.88 -10.49 1.82
N PRO A 121 15.57 -9.88 2.81
CA PRO A 121 16.83 -10.43 3.32
C PRO A 121 16.66 -11.80 4.00
N LYS A 122 15.42 -12.13 4.41
CA LYS A 122 15.07 -13.45 4.96
C LYS A 122 14.99 -14.53 3.86
N TYR A 123 15.02 -14.14 2.59
CA TYR A 123 14.90 -14.99 1.41
C TYR A 123 15.99 -14.65 0.37
N PRO A 124 17.27 -14.92 0.67
CA PRO A 124 18.40 -14.48 -0.17
C PRO A 124 18.41 -15.09 -1.58
N GLN A 125 17.67 -16.19 -1.79
CA GLN A 125 17.51 -16.82 -3.10
C GLN A 125 16.42 -16.16 -3.95
N ALA A 126 15.56 -15.34 -3.35
CA ALA A 126 14.51 -14.63 -4.07
C ALA A 126 15.15 -13.57 -4.98
N ARG A 127 14.89 -13.68 -6.29
CA ARG A 127 15.33 -12.70 -7.29
C ARG A 127 14.13 -11.86 -7.69
N ILE A 128 13.70 -11.00 -6.77
CA ILE A 128 12.50 -10.18 -6.92
C ILE A 128 12.92 -8.72 -6.91
N ILE A 129 12.35 -7.93 -7.81
CA ILE A 129 12.53 -6.47 -7.86
C ILE A 129 11.17 -5.83 -7.58
N LEU A 130 11.11 -4.87 -6.65
CA LEU A 130 9.96 -3.98 -6.49
C LEU A 130 10.34 -2.66 -7.18
N LEU A 131 9.81 -2.45 -8.39
CA LEU A 131 10.20 -1.31 -9.22
C LEU A 131 9.47 -0.06 -8.75
N ARG A 132 10.23 0.94 -8.29
CA ARG A 132 9.68 2.19 -7.75
C ARG A 132 8.67 2.85 -8.70
N PRO A 133 7.63 3.53 -8.20
CA PRO A 133 6.64 4.21 -9.04
C PRO A 133 7.26 5.14 -10.10
N SER A 134 8.26 5.93 -9.72
CA SER A 134 8.98 6.83 -10.63
C SER A 134 9.74 6.08 -11.74
N MET A 135 10.32 4.92 -11.44
CA MET A 135 10.98 4.05 -12.40
C MET A 135 9.98 3.40 -13.36
N THR A 136 8.81 2.99 -12.85
CA THR A 136 7.73 2.46 -13.68
C THR A 136 7.19 3.53 -14.62
N PHE A 137 7.01 4.76 -14.13
CA PHE A 137 6.62 5.90 -14.96
C PHE A 137 7.67 6.18 -16.04
N LEU A 138 8.96 6.23 -15.69
CA LEU A 138 10.06 6.39 -16.65
C LEU A 138 10.02 5.30 -17.74
N LEU A 139 9.90 4.03 -17.37
CA LEU A 139 9.79 2.90 -18.29
C LEU A 139 8.65 3.08 -19.31
N MET A 140 7.52 3.62 -18.85
CA MET A 140 6.32 3.79 -19.67
C MET A 140 6.38 5.01 -20.58
N LYS A 141 7.09 6.07 -20.19
CA LYS A 141 7.08 7.37 -20.89
C LYS A 141 8.33 7.64 -21.72
N GLU A 142 9.48 7.09 -21.35
CA GLU A 142 10.71 7.29 -22.10
C GLU A 142 10.71 6.47 -23.41
N PRO A 143 10.83 7.13 -24.58
CA PRO A 143 10.94 6.42 -25.85
C PRO A 143 12.30 5.73 -26.05
N ASP A 144 13.40 6.29 -25.52
CA ASP A 144 14.73 5.72 -25.70
C ASP A 144 15.01 4.56 -24.73
N MET A 145 15.01 3.35 -25.28
CA MET A 145 15.32 2.13 -24.52
C MET A 145 16.74 2.10 -23.95
N ARG A 146 17.70 2.84 -24.52
CA ARG A 146 19.06 2.94 -23.96
C ARG A 146 19.04 3.75 -22.67
N ALA A 147 18.35 4.89 -22.67
CA ALA A 147 18.15 5.72 -21.48
C ALA A 147 17.45 4.91 -20.37
N ILE A 148 16.37 4.19 -20.70
CA ILE A 148 15.67 3.31 -19.74
C ILE A 148 16.64 2.28 -19.14
N ARG A 149 17.40 1.54 -19.95
CA ARG A 149 18.33 0.51 -19.45
C ARG A 149 19.42 1.07 -18.54
N SER A 150 19.80 2.33 -18.71
CA SER A 150 20.79 2.98 -17.84
C SER A 150 20.23 3.44 -16.50
N ALA A 151 18.92 3.72 -16.43
CA ALA A 151 18.25 4.26 -15.26
C ALA A 151 17.57 3.18 -14.39
N LEU A 152 17.24 2.03 -14.98
CA LEU A 152 16.58 0.92 -14.28
C LEU A 152 17.59 -0.08 -13.67
N PRO A 153 17.18 -0.86 -12.65
CA PRO A 153 18.02 -1.92 -12.09
C PRO A 153 18.34 -3.03 -13.11
N ASP A 154 19.35 -3.84 -12.81
CA ASP A 154 19.67 -5.01 -13.62
C ASP A 154 18.60 -6.11 -13.45
N PHE A 155 17.96 -6.49 -14.56
CA PHE A 155 16.95 -7.55 -14.61
C PHE A 155 17.52 -8.92 -15.04
N SER A 156 18.83 -9.06 -15.30
CA SER A 156 19.43 -10.25 -15.90
C SER A 156 19.13 -11.57 -15.18
N LYS A 157 18.96 -11.52 -13.85
CA LYS A 157 18.69 -12.69 -12.99
C LYS A 157 17.32 -12.63 -12.33
N VAL A 158 16.46 -11.70 -12.73
CA VAL A 158 15.17 -11.49 -12.08
C VAL A 158 14.22 -12.66 -12.36
N THR A 159 13.47 -13.07 -11.34
CA THR A 159 12.38 -14.04 -11.47
C THR A 159 11.04 -13.34 -11.52
N HIS A 160 10.86 -12.31 -10.68
CA HIS A 160 9.61 -11.56 -10.58
C HIS A 160 9.86 -10.07 -10.42
N VAL A 161 9.02 -9.26 -11.05
CA VAL A 161 9.05 -7.79 -10.93
C VAL A 161 7.65 -7.31 -10.54
N PHE A 162 7.56 -6.51 -9.49
CA PHE A 162 6.35 -5.76 -9.15
C PHE A 162 6.50 -4.34 -9.70
N LEU A 163 5.46 -3.84 -10.36
CA LEU A 163 5.41 -2.48 -10.91
C LEU A 163 4.08 -1.83 -10.50
N PRO A 164 4.11 -0.74 -9.72
CA PRO A 164 2.97 0.15 -9.53
C PRO A 164 2.66 0.88 -10.84
N ILE A 165 1.45 0.70 -11.38
CA ILE A 165 1.00 1.32 -12.62
C ILE A 165 0.13 2.53 -12.30
N ASN A 166 0.39 3.64 -13.00
CA ASN A 166 -0.38 4.87 -12.94
C ASN A 166 -0.72 5.35 -14.35
N ASP A 167 -1.90 5.96 -14.52
CA ASP A 167 -2.43 6.49 -15.78
C ASP A 167 -2.01 7.94 -16.09
N ALA A 168 -1.11 8.52 -15.29
CA ALA A 168 -0.49 9.81 -15.54
C ALA A 168 0.00 9.89 -16.99
N ARG A 169 -0.43 10.94 -17.70
CA ARG A 169 -0.09 11.14 -19.12
C ARG A 169 1.03 12.14 -19.34
N ASN A 170 1.05 13.19 -18.53
CA ASN A 170 1.94 14.32 -18.72
C ASN A 170 3.16 14.22 -17.80
N VAL A 171 4.35 14.10 -18.38
CA VAL A 171 5.63 14.04 -17.66
C VAL A 171 5.95 15.37 -16.96
N ALA A 172 5.41 16.49 -17.45
CA ALA A 172 5.65 17.82 -16.89
C ALA A 172 4.66 18.19 -15.75
N GLN A 173 3.65 17.36 -15.50
CA GLN A 173 2.68 17.60 -14.43
C GLN A 173 3.07 16.76 -13.20
N ALA A 174 3.46 17.46 -12.12
CA ALA A 174 3.62 16.82 -10.82
C ALA A 174 2.27 16.24 -10.35
N GLU A 175 2.31 15.09 -9.68
CA GLU A 175 1.12 14.42 -9.12
C GLU A 175 0.02 14.15 -10.16
N GLY A 176 0.44 13.91 -11.42
CA GLY A 176 -0.48 13.49 -12.46
C GLY A 176 -1.03 12.08 -12.23
N GLY A 177 -2.12 11.75 -12.95
CA GLY A 177 -2.78 10.46 -12.86
C GLY A 177 -4.04 10.49 -12.01
N SER A 178 -4.93 9.54 -12.28
CA SER A 178 -6.23 9.37 -11.63
C SER A 178 -6.41 7.97 -11.01
N HIS A 179 -5.46 7.04 -11.21
CA HIS A 179 -5.63 5.69 -10.66
C HIS A 179 -4.33 4.89 -10.52
N TRP A 180 -4.23 4.11 -9.45
CA TRP A 180 -3.16 3.14 -9.22
C TRP A 180 -3.65 1.71 -9.44
N SER A 181 -2.83 0.92 -10.14
CA SER A 181 -3.00 -0.54 -10.22
C SER A 181 -1.66 -1.24 -10.09
N LEU A 182 -1.65 -2.58 -10.02
CA LEU A 182 -0.43 -3.36 -9.82
C LEU A 182 -0.19 -4.32 -10.98
N LEU A 183 1.03 -4.34 -11.50
CA LEU A 183 1.51 -5.36 -12.44
C LEU A 183 2.55 -6.25 -11.76
N LEU A 184 2.34 -7.56 -11.78
CA LEU A 184 3.32 -8.56 -11.38
C LEU A 184 3.79 -9.33 -12.61
N VAL A 185 5.06 -9.15 -12.99
CA VAL A 185 5.70 -9.90 -14.08
C VAL A 185 6.40 -11.12 -13.49
N SER A 186 6.03 -12.31 -13.94
CA SER A 186 6.85 -13.53 -13.80
C SER A 186 7.73 -13.67 -15.05
N ALA A 187 9.01 -13.36 -14.89
CA ALA A 187 10.01 -13.50 -15.96
C ALA A 187 10.27 -14.98 -16.27
N ILE A 188 10.16 -15.86 -15.27
CA ILE A 188 10.36 -17.30 -15.46
C ILE A 188 9.22 -17.93 -16.27
N ASP A 189 7.97 -17.53 -16.02
CA ASP A 189 6.80 -18.08 -16.72
C ASP A 189 6.46 -17.31 -18.01
N GLY A 190 7.05 -16.13 -18.21
CA GLY A 190 6.75 -15.28 -19.36
C GLY A 190 5.33 -14.68 -19.32
N VAL A 191 4.85 -14.32 -18.13
CA VAL A 191 3.48 -13.83 -17.91
C VAL A 191 3.50 -12.57 -17.05
N ALA A 192 2.65 -11.60 -17.39
CA ALA A 192 2.40 -10.40 -16.59
C ALA A 192 0.95 -10.39 -16.11
N PHE A 193 0.75 -10.39 -14.79
CA PHE A 193 -0.55 -10.40 -14.12
C PHE A 193 -0.89 -8.97 -13.68
N HIS A 194 -2.01 -8.44 -14.17
CA HIS A 194 -2.50 -7.11 -13.81
C HIS A 194 -3.65 -7.22 -12.81
N TYR A 195 -3.52 -6.48 -11.71
CA TYR A 195 -4.50 -6.38 -10.63
C TYR A 195 -4.96 -4.93 -10.53
N ASP A 196 -6.26 -4.74 -10.71
CA ASP A 196 -6.88 -3.41 -10.76
C ASP A 196 -8.14 -3.40 -9.89
N SER A 197 -8.16 -2.52 -8.89
CA SER A 197 -9.28 -2.36 -7.97
C SER A 197 -10.42 -1.51 -8.52
N LEU A 198 -10.30 -0.98 -9.74
CA LEU A 198 -11.30 -0.14 -10.41
C LEU A 198 -11.62 -0.66 -11.82
N GLY A 199 -12.17 -1.87 -11.91
CA GLY A 199 -12.77 -2.39 -13.14
C GLY A 199 -11.84 -2.47 -14.35
N GLY A 200 -10.52 -2.57 -14.14
CA GLY A 200 -9.54 -2.57 -15.23
C GLY A 200 -9.31 -1.19 -15.86
N ALA A 201 -9.54 -0.10 -15.13
CA ALA A 201 -9.29 1.27 -15.57
C ALA A 201 -7.88 1.47 -16.18
N ASN A 202 -6.86 0.81 -15.62
CA ASN A 202 -5.47 0.88 -16.08
C ASN A 202 -5.10 -0.24 -17.07
N TYR A 203 -6.07 -0.85 -17.78
CA TYR A 203 -5.78 -1.97 -18.68
C TYR A 203 -4.75 -1.61 -19.76
N GLN A 204 -4.87 -0.44 -20.40
CA GLN A 204 -3.98 -0.08 -21.51
C GLN A 204 -2.57 0.27 -21.01
N GLU A 205 -2.50 0.92 -19.85
CA GLU A 205 -1.31 1.31 -19.12
C GLU A 205 -0.53 0.05 -18.72
N ALA A 206 -1.20 -0.92 -18.10
CA ALA A 206 -0.59 -2.19 -17.72
C ALA A 206 -0.18 -3.04 -18.93
N ARG A 207 -0.97 -3.02 -20.02
CA ARG A 207 -0.61 -3.69 -21.28
C ARG A 207 0.62 -3.03 -21.93
N LEU A 208 0.74 -1.71 -21.87
CA LEU A 208 1.93 -0.98 -22.32
C LEU A 208 3.15 -1.33 -21.47
N ALA A 209 3.03 -1.28 -20.13
CA ALA A 209 4.11 -1.65 -19.21
C ALA A 209 4.57 -3.11 -19.46
N THR A 210 3.64 -4.02 -19.74
CA THR A 210 3.96 -5.41 -20.10
C THR A 210 4.80 -5.50 -21.37
N ARG A 211 4.47 -4.74 -22.42
CA ARG A 211 5.27 -4.70 -23.66
C ARG A 211 6.67 -4.14 -23.41
N LYS A 212 6.77 -3.03 -22.66
CA LYS A 212 8.06 -2.44 -22.28
C LYS A 212 8.91 -3.41 -21.45
N MET A 213 8.32 -4.13 -20.50
CA MET A 213 9.01 -5.17 -19.73
C MET A 213 9.44 -6.35 -20.61
N SER A 214 8.65 -6.73 -21.62
CA SER A 214 9.01 -7.75 -22.60
C SER A 214 10.28 -7.38 -23.36
N GLU A 215 10.43 -6.11 -23.76
CA GLU A 215 11.64 -5.59 -24.39
C GLU A 215 12.83 -5.54 -23.41
N ILE A 216 12.61 -5.08 -22.17
CA ILE A 216 13.66 -5.02 -21.14
C ILE A 216 14.23 -6.41 -20.85
N LEU A 217 13.36 -7.40 -20.66
CA LEU A 217 13.72 -8.79 -20.39
C LEU A 217 14.18 -9.56 -21.63
N ASN A 218 14.05 -8.96 -22.82
CA ASN A 218 14.32 -9.59 -24.12
C ASN A 218 13.58 -10.94 -24.29
N ARG A 219 12.33 -11.02 -23.84
CA ARG A 219 11.51 -12.24 -23.85
C ARG A 219 10.03 -11.89 -24.00
N PRO A 220 9.24 -12.67 -24.76
CA PRO A 220 7.81 -12.42 -24.90
C PRO A 220 7.09 -12.57 -23.56
N LEU A 221 6.22 -11.61 -23.23
CA LEU A 221 5.34 -11.68 -22.06
C LEU A 221 3.88 -11.76 -22.48
N ARG A 222 3.16 -12.75 -21.96
CA ARG A 222 1.70 -12.81 -22.08
C ARG A 222 1.07 -11.93 -21.01
N PHE A 223 0.24 -10.97 -21.44
CA PHE A 223 -0.53 -10.14 -20.53
C PHE A 223 -1.80 -10.87 -20.05
N LEU A 224 -2.05 -10.85 -18.74
CA LEU A 224 -3.28 -11.35 -18.13
C LEU A 224 -3.86 -10.29 -17.21
N ASN A 225 -5.04 -9.79 -17.58
CA ASN A 225 -5.84 -8.94 -16.70
C ASN A 225 -6.66 -9.83 -15.77
N LEU A 226 -6.48 -9.70 -14.45
CA LEU A 226 -7.20 -10.53 -13.49
C LEU A 226 -8.55 -9.90 -13.15
N GLU A 227 -9.61 -10.46 -13.72
CA GLU A 227 -10.99 -10.00 -13.52
C GLU A 227 -11.51 -10.25 -12.10
N ASP A 228 -10.89 -11.18 -11.37
CA ASP A 228 -11.25 -11.54 -10.00
C ASP A 228 -10.44 -10.77 -8.93
N CYS A 229 -9.83 -9.65 -9.32
CA CYS A 229 -9.18 -8.74 -8.38
C CYS A 229 -10.21 -8.11 -7.42
N PRO A 230 -9.93 -8.02 -6.11
CA PRO A 230 -10.78 -7.29 -5.17
C PRO A 230 -10.98 -5.84 -5.61
N GLN A 231 -12.24 -5.40 -5.63
CA GLN A 231 -12.62 -4.07 -6.09
C GLN A 231 -12.73 -3.10 -4.90
N GLN A 232 -12.32 -1.84 -5.10
CA GLN A 232 -12.49 -0.79 -4.11
C GLN A 232 -13.90 -0.21 -4.16
N GLU A 233 -14.42 0.21 -3.01
CA GLU A 233 -15.74 0.85 -2.92
C GLU A 233 -15.67 2.39 -3.00
N ASN A 234 -14.51 2.97 -2.67
CA ASN A 234 -14.28 4.42 -2.67
C ASN A 234 -13.35 4.85 -3.82
N GLY A 235 -13.14 6.16 -4.00
CA GLY A 235 -12.34 6.70 -5.11
C GLY A 235 -10.84 6.89 -4.85
N SER A 236 -10.31 6.61 -3.64
CA SER A 236 -8.95 7.03 -3.25
C SER A 236 -8.06 5.91 -2.69
N ASP A 237 -8.61 4.72 -2.45
CA ASP A 237 -7.86 3.60 -1.85
C ASP A 237 -7.06 2.76 -2.86
N CYS A 238 -7.09 3.07 -4.16
CA CYS A 238 -6.39 2.29 -5.20
C CYS A 238 -4.90 2.04 -4.86
N GLY A 239 -4.17 3.05 -4.39
CA GLY A 239 -2.77 2.89 -3.97
C GLY A 239 -2.61 1.98 -2.73
N VAL A 240 -3.59 1.97 -1.83
CA VAL A 240 -3.61 1.06 -0.66
C VAL A 240 -3.83 -0.38 -1.12
N PHE A 241 -4.73 -0.59 -2.09
CA PHE A 241 -4.94 -1.90 -2.72
C PHE A 241 -3.65 -2.40 -3.36
N VAL A 242 -2.94 -1.56 -4.12
CA VAL A 242 -1.61 -1.88 -4.69
C VAL A 242 -0.65 -2.38 -3.60
N CYS A 243 -0.51 -1.64 -2.49
CA CYS A 243 0.40 -2.02 -1.40
C CYS A 243 0.01 -3.35 -0.73
N ILE A 244 -1.28 -3.57 -0.46
CA ILE A 244 -1.78 -4.78 0.18
C ILE A 244 -1.61 -6.00 -0.73
N LEU A 245 -1.98 -5.86 -2.01
CA LEU A 245 -1.83 -6.90 -3.03
C LEU A 245 -0.36 -7.27 -3.21
N MET A 246 0.52 -6.28 -3.33
CA MET A 246 1.95 -6.48 -3.48
C MET A 246 2.52 -7.32 -2.34
N ARG A 247 2.25 -6.94 -1.08
CA ARG A 247 2.71 -7.72 0.09
C ARG A 247 2.13 -9.13 0.09
N HIS A 248 0.83 -9.28 -0.23
CA HIS A 248 0.18 -10.58 -0.23
C HIS A 248 0.79 -11.53 -1.26
N LEU A 249 0.90 -11.07 -2.50
CA LEU A 249 1.48 -11.82 -3.60
C LEU A 249 2.94 -12.18 -3.27
N LEU A 250 3.73 -11.20 -2.82
CA LEU A 250 5.11 -11.43 -2.42
C LEU A 250 5.22 -12.51 -1.34
N VAL A 251 4.56 -12.33 -0.20
CA VAL A 251 4.75 -13.23 0.95
C VAL A 251 4.07 -14.58 0.74
N LYS A 252 2.78 -14.58 0.39
CA LYS A 252 1.95 -15.79 0.38
C LYS A 252 2.04 -16.56 -0.93
N ARG A 253 2.32 -15.90 -2.05
CA ARG A 253 2.38 -16.56 -3.36
C ARG A 253 3.80 -16.85 -3.82
N LEU A 254 4.74 -15.92 -3.62
CA LEU A 254 6.10 -16.08 -4.16
C LEU A 254 7.08 -16.65 -3.13
N LEU A 255 7.08 -16.14 -1.90
CA LEU A 255 8.09 -16.50 -0.88
C LEU A 255 7.72 -17.71 -0.03
N SER A 256 6.42 -17.96 0.20
CA SER A 256 5.94 -19.10 1.00
C SER A 256 5.70 -20.36 0.17
N ALA A 257 5.74 -20.25 -1.16
CA ALA A 257 5.48 -21.39 -2.02
C ALA A 257 6.69 -22.32 -2.10
N ASN A 258 6.44 -23.62 -2.00
CA ASN A 258 7.47 -24.60 -2.30
C ASN A 258 7.81 -24.54 -3.79
N ALA A 259 9.09 -24.65 -4.15
CA ALA A 259 9.57 -24.52 -5.53
C ALA A 259 8.96 -25.51 -6.55
N ARG A 260 8.17 -26.49 -6.09
CA ARG A 260 7.49 -27.51 -6.93
C ARG A 260 5.98 -27.31 -7.03
N GLU A 261 5.41 -26.37 -6.29
CA GLU A 261 3.96 -26.18 -6.23
C GLU A 261 3.51 -25.13 -7.25
N LYS A 262 2.45 -25.43 -7.99
CA LYS A 262 1.77 -24.43 -8.81
C LYS A 262 0.99 -23.51 -7.87
N VAL A 263 1.28 -22.22 -7.95
CA VAL A 263 0.62 -21.21 -7.14
C VAL A 263 -0.39 -20.46 -7.99
N SER A 264 -1.64 -20.41 -7.53
CA SER A 264 -2.64 -19.56 -8.15
C SER A 264 -2.35 -18.10 -7.85
N MET A 265 -2.34 -17.28 -8.91
CA MET A 265 -2.21 -15.82 -8.84
C MET A 265 -3.57 -15.11 -8.71
N SER A 266 -4.67 -15.86 -8.74
CA SER A 266 -6.01 -15.33 -8.48
C SER A 266 -6.13 -14.70 -7.10
N MET A 267 -6.85 -13.58 -7.05
CA MET A 267 -7.26 -12.89 -5.83
C MET A 267 -8.77 -12.96 -5.60
N GLY A 268 -9.47 -13.82 -6.35
CA GLY A 268 -10.88 -14.07 -6.18
C GLY A 268 -11.23 -14.48 -4.75
N ASN A 269 -12.38 -14.02 -4.28
CA ASN A 269 -12.90 -14.26 -2.92
C ASN A 269 -12.07 -13.66 -1.78
N LYS A 270 -11.07 -12.84 -2.08
CA LYS A 270 -10.31 -12.08 -1.07
C LYS A 270 -10.97 -10.73 -0.83
N MET A 271 -11.12 -10.35 0.43
CA MET A 271 -11.61 -9.03 0.83
C MET A 271 -10.44 -8.21 1.37
N ILE A 272 -10.24 -7.00 0.85
CA ILE A 272 -9.17 -6.11 1.29
C ILE A 272 -9.72 -5.12 2.33
N ASP A 273 -9.03 -4.99 3.47
CA ASP A 273 -9.28 -3.95 4.48
C ASP A 273 -8.32 -2.77 4.27
N SER A 274 -8.71 -1.81 3.44
CA SER A 274 -7.90 -0.65 3.11
C SER A 274 -7.63 0.24 4.34
N HIS A 275 -8.63 0.43 5.22
CA HIS A 275 -8.47 1.18 6.47
C HIS A 275 -7.44 0.51 7.39
N GLY A 276 -7.50 -0.82 7.51
CA GLY A 276 -6.50 -1.62 8.19
C GLY A 276 -5.11 -1.41 7.59
N GLY A 277 -4.99 -1.45 6.26
CA GLY A 277 -3.74 -1.20 5.55
C GLY A 277 -3.15 0.19 5.83
N ARG A 278 -3.96 1.27 5.76
CA ARG A 278 -3.53 2.64 6.09
C ARG A 278 -3.02 2.74 7.53
N LYS A 279 -3.78 2.19 8.49
CA LYS A 279 -3.37 2.17 9.91
C LYS A 279 -2.06 1.42 10.12
N GLU A 280 -1.87 0.31 9.43
CA GLU A 280 -0.65 -0.48 9.52
C GLU A 280 0.56 0.29 8.97
N MET A 281 0.44 0.87 7.77
CA MET A 281 1.50 1.68 7.17
C MET A 281 1.89 2.86 8.08
N LEU A 282 0.91 3.59 8.63
CA LEU A 282 1.15 4.68 9.58
C LEU A 282 1.86 4.19 10.85
N LYS A 283 1.49 3.02 11.38
CA LYS A 283 2.13 2.45 12.57
C LYS A 283 3.58 2.06 12.31
N ILE A 284 3.88 1.52 11.12
CA ILE A 284 5.25 1.19 10.70
C ILE A 284 6.10 2.47 10.61
N ILE A 285 5.60 3.50 9.92
CA ILE A 285 6.30 4.80 9.79
C ILE A 285 6.57 5.40 11.18
N GLU A 286 5.58 5.42 12.06
CA GLU A 286 5.75 5.96 13.41
C GLU A 286 6.74 5.14 14.26
N SER A 287 6.81 3.83 14.05
CA SER A 287 7.81 2.97 14.69
C SER A 287 9.23 3.36 14.29
N PHE A 288 9.48 3.51 12.98
CA PHE A 288 10.79 3.93 12.48
C PHE A 288 11.15 5.36 12.86
N ARG A 289 10.17 6.28 12.86
CA ARG A 289 10.36 7.66 13.31
C ARG A 289 10.86 7.70 14.76
N LYS A 290 10.18 6.97 15.67
CA LYS A 290 10.60 6.83 17.07
C LYS A 290 11.96 6.17 17.21
N GLU A 291 12.28 5.20 16.37
CA GLU A 291 13.59 4.57 16.38
C GLU A 291 14.71 5.55 15.95
N GLY A 292 14.51 6.31 14.87
CA GLY A 292 15.44 7.33 14.43
C GLY A 292 15.67 8.42 15.48
N GLU A 293 14.61 8.84 16.19
CA GLU A 293 14.71 9.76 17.32
C GLU A 293 15.54 9.19 18.49
N ARG A 294 15.33 7.91 18.82
CA ARG A 294 16.10 7.22 19.88
C ARG A 294 17.58 7.04 19.50
N ARG A 295 17.88 6.73 18.24
CA ARG A 295 19.27 6.60 17.77
C ARG A 295 20.01 7.94 17.88
N ARG A 296 19.32 9.06 17.60
CA ARG A 296 19.87 10.42 17.78
C ARG A 296 20.10 10.80 19.23
N SER A 297 19.14 10.53 20.12
CA SER A 297 19.29 10.94 21.53
C SER A 297 20.46 10.24 22.22
N ARG A 298 20.87 9.07 21.74
CA ARG A 298 22.05 8.33 22.24
C ARG A 298 23.38 8.85 21.68
N SER A 299 23.36 9.59 20.58
CA SER A 299 24.56 10.10 19.88
C SER A 299 24.77 11.62 20.00
N ALA A 300 23.93 12.33 20.76
CA ALA A 300 23.94 13.79 20.80
C ALA A 300 25.14 14.38 21.59
N SER A 301 26.05 15.03 20.85
CA SER A 301 26.82 16.21 21.26
C SER A 301 25.86 17.39 21.57
N PRO A 302 26.23 18.38 22.42
CA PRO A 302 25.35 19.48 22.86
C PRO A 302 24.78 20.37 21.72
N TYR A 303 25.24 20.22 20.48
CA TYR A 303 24.62 20.84 19.30
C TYR A 303 23.56 19.89 18.69
N SER A 304 22.31 20.00 19.16
CA SER A 304 21.17 19.30 18.58
C SER A 304 20.81 19.88 17.20
N SER A 305 21.00 19.12 16.12
CA SER A 305 20.55 19.51 14.77
C SER A 305 19.04 19.30 14.62
N LYS A 306 18.35 20.30 14.03
CA LYS A 306 16.91 20.27 13.69
C LYS A 306 16.56 19.33 12.51
N THR A 307 17.44 18.39 12.16
CA THR A 307 17.25 17.52 11.00
C THR A 307 16.19 16.44 11.27
N PRO A 308 15.51 15.88 10.26
CA PRO A 308 14.48 14.84 10.45
C PRO A 308 15.04 13.49 10.94
N PRO A 309 14.24 12.61 11.58
CA PRO A 309 14.65 11.25 11.94
C PRO A 309 15.11 10.46 10.71
N ARG A 310 16.25 9.75 10.83
CA ARG A 310 16.85 8.96 9.76
C ARG A 310 17.09 7.52 10.19
N ILE A 311 16.78 6.58 9.31
CA ILE A 311 17.15 5.17 9.38
C ILE A 311 17.97 4.86 8.11
N GLU A 312 19.11 4.20 8.30
CA GLU A 312 20.06 3.79 7.26
C GLU A 312 20.26 2.28 7.26
#